data_AF-A0A0L8KPR2-F1
#
_entry.id   AF-A0A0L8KPR2-F1
#
_cell.length_a   1.000
_cell.length_b   1.000
_cell.length_c   1.000
_cell.angle_alpha   90.00
_cell.angle_beta   90.00
_cell.angle_gamma   90.00
#
_symmetry.space_group_name_H-M   'P 1'
#
loop_
_entity.id
_entity.type
_entity.pdbx_description
1 polymer ?
#
loop_
_entity_poly.entity_id
_entity_poly.type
_entity_poly.pdbx_seq_one_letter_code
_entity_poly.pdbx_strand_id
1 'polypeptide(L)'
;MVTVEVATSVVERRLSAGELSCPDCDGVLARWGWGRSRRLRGPAGVVEVRPRRARCRSCGETHILLPVLSLVRRADAAEVVGVGLELAAVGWGSRRIAERLGRPVTTVRGWLRCWSRRAGRATEVFTGWLVALADDPARVLPAPAGSAVADAVCAVTGFAFAARARSRMLKVPTWLLVSAACHERLLAPGWPPA
;
A
#
# COMPACT_ATOMS: atom_id res chain seq x y z
N MET A 1 -3.01 1.08 -13.89
CA MET A 1 -3.37 1.87 -12.68
C MET A 1 -2.09 2.54 -12.23
N VAL A 2 -2.16 3.78 -11.74
CA VAL A 2 -0.98 4.53 -11.32
C VAL A 2 -1.17 5.00 -9.88
N THR A 3 -0.16 4.73 -9.06
CA THR A 3 -0.07 5.17 -7.67
C THR A 3 0.15 6.68 -7.60
N VAL A 4 -0.64 7.39 -6.80
CA VAL A 4 -0.54 8.84 -6.62
C VAL A 4 -0.72 9.28 -5.17
N GLU A 5 -0.38 10.53 -4.89
CA GLU A 5 -0.51 11.13 -3.57
C GLU A 5 -1.98 11.22 -3.12
N VAL A 6 -2.17 11.39 -1.80
CA VAL A 6 -3.50 11.54 -1.18
C VAL A 6 -4.19 12.82 -1.64
N ALA A 7 -3.44 13.92 -1.72
CA ALA A 7 -3.99 15.24 -2.00
C ALA A 7 -4.29 15.38 -3.51
N THR A 8 -5.57 15.52 -3.85
CA THR A 8 -6.02 15.68 -5.24
C THR A 8 -5.37 16.87 -5.94
N SER A 9 -5.10 17.97 -5.22
CA SER A 9 -4.43 19.15 -5.78
C SER A 9 -3.00 18.86 -6.23
N VAL A 10 -2.27 17.97 -5.54
CA VAL A 10 -0.94 17.53 -5.95
C VAL A 10 -1.05 16.72 -7.25
N VAL A 11 -1.99 15.76 -7.30
CA VAL A 11 -2.23 14.95 -8.50
C VAL A 11 -2.58 15.81 -9.71
N GLU A 12 -3.46 16.80 -9.53
CA GLU A 12 -3.82 17.73 -10.60
C GLU A 12 -2.64 18.58 -11.07
N ARG A 13 -1.76 19.01 -10.16
CA ARG A 13 -0.53 19.73 -10.50
C ARG A 13 0.41 18.86 -11.34
N ARG A 14 0.68 17.63 -10.89
CA ARG A 14 1.56 16.67 -11.59
C ARG A 14 1.04 16.34 -12.99
N LEU A 15 -0.28 16.14 -13.14
CA LEU A 15 -0.92 15.98 -14.44
C LEU A 15 -0.77 17.21 -15.34
N SER A 16 -0.89 18.41 -14.77
CA SER A 16 -0.68 19.67 -15.50
C SER A 16 0.74 19.79 -16.01
N ALA A 17 1.71 19.39 -15.19
CA ALA A 17 3.14 19.46 -15.48
C ALA A 17 3.64 18.30 -16.36
N GLY A 18 2.81 17.28 -16.62
CA GLY A 18 3.20 16.11 -17.42
C GLY A 18 4.15 15.15 -16.68
N GLU A 19 4.13 15.15 -15.35
CA GLU A 19 5.06 14.41 -14.48
C GLU A 19 4.59 12.98 -14.15
N LEU A 20 3.49 12.52 -14.74
CA LEU A 20 2.96 11.18 -14.56
C LEU A 20 3.14 10.38 -15.85
N SER A 21 3.82 9.24 -15.74
CA SER A 21 4.10 8.35 -16.87
C SER A 21 3.09 7.21 -16.96
N CYS A 22 2.80 6.79 -18.19
CA CYS A 22 1.96 5.65 -18.50
C CYS A 22 2.72 4.36 -18.15
N PRO A 23 2.13 3.46 -17.35
CA PRO A 23 2.79 2.21 -16.99
C PRO A 23 2.95 1.22 -18.15
N ASP A 24 2.29 1.46 -19.29
CA ASP A 24 2.28 0.52 -20.43
C ASP A 24 3.22 0.96 -21.57
N CYS A 25 3.55 2.26 -21.69
CA CYS A 25 4.39 2.77 -22.77
C CYS A 25 5.30 3.95 -22.38
N ASP A 26 5.39 4.26 -21.07
CA ASP A 26 6.14 5.37 -20.49
C ASP A 26 5.74 6.78 -20.95
N GLY A 27 4.76 6.90 -21.85
CA GLY A 27 4.24 8.17 -22.36
C GLY A 27 3.56 9.05 -21.29
N VAL A 28 3.46 10.35 -21.55
CA VAL A 28 2.91 11.32 -20.59
C VAL A 28 1.40 11.14 -20.41
N LEU A 29 0.97 11.09 -19.16
CA LEU A 29 -0.44 11.02 -18.78
C LEU A 29 -1.08 12.41 -18.71
N ALA A 30 -2.20 12.56 -19.42
CA ALA A 30 -3.02 13.76 -19.41
C ALA A 30 -4.28 13.58 -18.56
N ARG A 31 -4.83 14.72 -18.11
CA ARG A 31 -6.17 14.80 -17.51
C ARG A 31 -7.21 14.13 -18.40
N TRP A 32 -8.05 13.27 -17.83
CA TRP A 32 -9.17 12.64 -18.53
C TRP A 32 -10.49 12.89 -17.78
N GLY A 33 -11.07 11.87 -17.15
CA GLY A 33 -12.26 11.98 -16.30
C GLY A 33 -12.00 11.58 -14.84
N TRP A 34 -13.08 11.26 -14.14
CA TRP A 34 -13.00 10.76 -12.77
C TRP A 34 -13.54 9.33 -12.68
N GLY A 35 -13.04 8.58 -11.71
CA GLY A 35 -13.64 7.33 -11.28
C GLY A 35 -14.90 7.57 -10.45
N ARG A 36 -15.54 6.48 -10.05
CA ARG A 36 -16.64 6.52 -9.07
C ARG A 36 -16.10 6.97 -7.71
N SER A 37 -16.88 7.79 -7.01
CA SER A 37 -16.60 8.11 -5.61
C SER A 37 -16.67 6.86 -4.75
N ARG A 38 -15.81 6.77 -3.74
CA ARG A 38 -15.69 5.65 -2.81
C ARG A 38 -15.49 6.18 -1.40
N ARG A 39 -16.14 5.54 -0.44
CA ARG A 39 -15.92 5.80 0.99
C ARG A 39 -14.94 4.78 1.52
N LEU A 40 -13.77 5.23 1.98
CA LEU A 40 -12.77 4.41 2.63
C LEU A 40 -12.87 4.60 4.14
N ARG A 41 -12.84 3.50 4.89
CA ARG A 41 -12.74 3.52 6.35
C ARG A 41 -11.29 3.73 6.74
N GLY A 42 -10.95 4.95 7.15
CA GLY A 42 -9.63 5.35 7.62
C GLY A 42 -9.49 5.29 9.15
N PRO A 43 -8.31 5.63 9.68
CA PRO A 43 -8.05 5.63 11.12
C PRO A 43 -8.89 6.66 11.89
N ALA A 44 -9.08 7.85 11.31
CA ALA A 44 -9.84 8.95 11.90
C ALA A 44 -11.32 9.01 11.47
N GLY A 45 -11.83 7.95 10.83
CA GLY A 45 -13.19 7.90 10.30
C GLY A 45 -13.24 7.68 8.79
N VAL A 46 -14.37 8.00 8.18
CA VAL A 46 -14.60 7.76 6.75
C VAL A 46 -13.97 8.87 5.93
N VAL A 47 -13.18 8.48 4.92
CA VAL A 47 -12.57 9.36 3.93
C VAL A 47 -13.25 9.13 2.58
N GLU A 48 -13.77 10.19 1.97
CA GLU A 48 -14.28 10.13 0.61
C GLU A 48 -13.14 10.29 -0.40
N VAL A 49 -13.05 9.35 -1.33
CA VAL A 49 -12.05 9.34 -2.39
C VAL A 49 -12.75 9.21 -3.72
N ARG A 50 -12.52 10.17 -4.61
CA ARG A 50 -12.89 10.08 -6.01
C ARG A 50 -11.62 10.02 -6.85
N PRO A 51 -11.17 8.82 -7.26
CA PRO A 51 -9.92 8.68 -7.99
C PRO A 51 -9.95 9.46 -9.31
N ARG A 52 -8.87 10.17 -9.62
CA ARG A 52 -8.70 10.80 -10.92
C ARG A 52 -8.44 9.73 -11.98
N ARG A 53 -8.89 9.94 -13.21
CA ARG A 53 -8.47 9.15 -14.38
C ARG A 53 -7.53 9.99 -15.22
N ALA A 54 -6.53 9.34 -15.79
CA ALA A 54 -5.63 9.92 -16.76
C ALA A 54 -5.62 9.09 -18.04
N ARG A 55 -5.41 9.75 -19.17
CA ARG A 55 -5.29 9.10 -20.48
C ARG A 55 -3.88 9.37 -21.01
N CYS A 56 -3.20 8.33 -21.47
CA CYS A 56 -1.89 8.47 -22.07
C CYS A 56 -1.99 9.22 -23.40
N ARG A 57 -1.11 10.22 -23.61
CA ARG A 57 -1.04 10.95 -24.87
C ARG A 57 -0.47 10.13 -26.02
N SER A 58 0.34 9.11 -25.71
CA SER A 58 1.01 8.27 -26.71
C SER A 58 0.16 7.08 -27.14
N CYS A 59 -0.20 6.20 -26.20
CA CYS A 59 -0.95 4.97 -26.51
C CYS A 59 -2.48 5.09 -26.36
N GLY A 60 -2.98 6.21 -25.83
CA GLY A 60 -4.42 6.43 -25.64
C GLY A 60 -5.07 5.64 -24.50
N GLU A 61 -4.33 4.77 -23.81
CA GLU A 61 -4.83 3.97 -22.68
C GLU A 61 -5.26 4.84 -21.50
N THR A 62 -6.26 4.36 -20.75
CA THR A 62 -6.78 5.07 -19.58
C THR A 62 -6.43 4.37 -18.28
N HIS A 63 -5.90 5.13 -17.33
CA HIS A 63 -5.57 4.63 -16.01
C HIS A 63 -6.35 5.35 -14.91
N ILE A 64 -6.72 4.60 -13.88
CA ILE A 64 -7.12 5.16 -12.60
C ILE A 64 -5.84 5.56 -11.85
N LEU A 65 -5.82 6.80 -11.37
CA LEU A 65 -4.82 7.32 -10.44
C LEU A 65 -5.33 7.00 -9.02
N LEU A 66 -4.80 5.94 -8.43
CA LEU A 66 -5.25 5.46 -7.12
C LEU A 66 -4.39 6.11 -6.02
N PRO A 67 -5.00 6.79 -5.04
CA PRO A 67 -4.25 7.36 -3.94
C PRO A 67 -3.63 6.28 -3.05
N VAL A 68 -2.39 6.49 -2.62
CA VAL A 68 -1.60 5.59 -1.76
C VAL A 68 -2.32 5.14 -0.48
N LEU A 69 -3.30 5.89 0.01
CA LEU A 69 -4.10 5.51 1.17
C LEU A 69 -5.06 4.34 0.90
N SER A 70 -5.29 4.00 -0.37
CA SER A 70 -6.24 2.98 -0.81
C SER A 70 -5.51 1.67 -1.07
N LEU A 71 -6.18 0.54 -0.87
CA LEU A 71 -5.75 -0.75 -1.43
C LEU A 71 -6.73 -1.20 -2.51
N VAL A 72 -6.21 -1.82 -3.56
CA VAL A 72 -7.00 -2.32 -4.68
C VAL A 72 -8.11 -3.25 -4.17
N ARG A 73 -9.36 -2.92 -4.50
CA ARG A 73 -10.57 -3.67 -4.11
C ARG A 73 -10.74 -3.82 -2.58
N ARG A 74 -10.32 -2.81 -1.82
CA ARG A 74 -10.59 -2.70 -0.38
C ARG A 74 -11.34 -1.41 -0.07
N ALA A 75 -12.19 -1.47 0.95
CA ALA A 75 -12.95 -0.33 1.45
C ALA A 75 -12.35 0.25 2.75
N ASP A 76 -11.18 -0.24 3.14
CA ASP A 76 -10.45 0.17 4.34
C ASP A 76 -9.10 0.71 3.87
N ALA A 77 -8.68 1.83 4.48
CA ALA A 77 -7.42 2.46 4.14
C ALA A 77 -6.23 1.54 4.47
N ALA A 78 -5.11 1.74 3.77
CA ALA A 78 -3.90 0.95 3.96
C ALA A 78 -3.46 0.88 5.43
N GLU A 79 -3.49 2.02 6.14
CA GLU A 79 -3.19 2.08 7.58
C GLU A 79 -4.11 1.20 8.44
N VAL A 80 -5.42 1.20 8.18
CA VAL A 80 -6.37 0.38 8.96
C VAL A 80 -6.12 -1.11 8.74
N VAL A 81 -5.88 -1.49 7.49
CA VAL A 81 -5.54 -2.87 7.14
C VAL A 81 -4.21 -3.26 7.79
N GLY A 82 -3.22 -2.37 7.72
CA GLY A 82 -1.91 -2.52 8.30
C GLY A 82 -1.91 -2.81 9.79
N VAL A 83 -2.61 -1.99 10.58
CA VAL A 83 -2.79 -2.25 12.02
C VAL A 83 -3.42 -3.63 12.26
N GLY A 84 -4.35 -4.05 11.41
CA GLY A 84 -4.91 -5.39 11.47
C GLY A 84 -3.88 -6.50 11.24
N LEU A 85 -2.92 -6.30 10.35
CA LEU A 85 -1.82 -7.24 10.09
C LEU A 85 -0.82 -7.26 11.25
N GLU A 86 -0.50 -6.11 11.84
CA GLU A 86 0.34 -6.00 13.04
C GLU A 86 -0.26 -6.73 14.24
N LEU A 87 -1.55 -6.54 14.49
CA LEU A 87 -2.26 -7.25 15.55
C LEU A 87 -2.24 -8.78 15.31
N ALA A 88 -2.40 -9.21 14.05
CA ALA A 88 -2.30 -10.62 13.70
C ALA A 88 -0.89 -11.18 13.91
N ALA A 89 0.16 -10.39 13.64
CA ALA A 89 1.55 -10.77 13.87
C ALA A 89 1.86 -11.02 15.36
N VAL A 90 1.20 -10.29 16.26
CA VAL A 90 1.28 -10.55 17.72
C VAL A 90 0.25 -11.56 18.23
N GLY A 91 -0.31 -12.38 17.34
CA GLY A 91 -1.13 -13.54 17.68
C GLY A 91 -2.63 -13.26 17.86
N TRP A 92 -3.13 -12.07 17.50
CA TRP A 92 -4.57 -11.81 17.65
C TRP A 92 -5.40 -12.51 16.57
N GLY A 93 -6.51 -13.12 16.98
CA GLY A 93 -7.49 -13.70 16.07
C GLY A 93 -8.39 -12.66 15.39
N SER A 94 -8.94 -13.03 14.23
CA SER A 94 -9.78 -12.13 13.39
C SER A 94 -10.94 -11.46 14.12
N ARG A 95 -11.60 -12.14 15.09
CA ARG A 95 -12.72 -11.55 15.88
C ARG A 95 -12.23 -10.39 16.74
N ARG A 96 -11.16 -10.60 17.49
CA ARG A 96 -10.57 -9.60 18.39
C ARG A 96 -10.06 -8.38 17.62
N ILE A 97 -9.44 -8.61 16.46
CA ILE A 97 -9.00 -7.53 15.56
C ILE A 97 -10.19 -6.75 15.02
N ALA A 98 -11.23 -7.44 14.56
CA ALA A 98 -12.43 -6.84 14.00
C ALA A 98 -13.14 -5.93 15.01
N GLU A 99 -13.29 -6.39 16.25
CA GLU A 99 -13.82 -5.59 17.35
C GLU A 99 -12.95 -4.35 17.62
N ARG A 100 -11.63 -4.55 17.78
CA ARG A 100 -10.67 -3.47 18.04
C ARG A 100 -10.67 -2.37 16.99
N LEU A 101 -10.90 -2.74 15.73
CA LEU A 101 -10.91 -1.82 14.58
C LEU A 101 -12.31 -1.32 14.20
N GLY A 102 -13.37 -1.86 14.84
CA GLY A 102 -14.77 -1.59 14.46
C GLY A 102 -15.08 -2.01 13.01
N ARG A 103 -14.69 -3.22 12.62
CA ARG A 103 -14.84 -3.75 11.25
C ARG A 103 -15.57 -5.08 11.23
N PRO A 104 -16.24 -5.45 10.12
CA PRO A 104 -16.84 -6.77 10.01
C PRO A 104 -15.77 -7.87 10.10
N VAL A 105 -16.02 -8.91 10.90
CA VAL A 105 -15.09 -10.03 11.07
C VAL A 105 -14.77 -10.74 9.75
N THR A 106 -15.74 -10.82 8.83
CA THR A 106 -15.56 -11.41 7.50
C THR A 106 -14.57 -10.62 6.65
N THR A 107 -14.58 -9.29 6.77
CA THR A 107 -13.64 -8.39 6.10
C THR A 107 -12.22 -8.60 6.62
N VAL A 108 -12.03 -8.57 7.94
CA VAL A 108 -10.72 -8.80 8.58
C VAL A 108 -10.19 -10.19 8.24
N ARG A 109 -11.03 -11.23 8.33
CA ARG A 109 -10.67 -12.60 7.93
C ARG A 109 -10.21 -12.66 6.48
N GLY A 110 -10.85 -11.91 5.58
CA GLY A 110 -10.44 -11.79 4.19
C GLY A 110 -9.03 -11.20 4.04
N TRP A 111 -8.69 -10.17 4.81
CA TRP A 111 -7.34 -9.59 4.81
C TRP A 111 -6.30 -10.58 5.28
N LEU A 112 -6.53 -11.19 6.44
CA LEU A 112 -5.59 -12.12 7.05
C LEU A 112 -5.37 -13.34 6.16
N ARG A 113 -6.43 -13.91 5.57
CA ARG A 113 -6.30 -15.00 4.60
C ARG A 113 -5.45 -14.61 3.39
N CYS A 114 -5.67 -13.41 2.86
CA CYS A 114 -4.88 -12.88 1.76
C CYS A 114 -3.41 -12.68 2.14
N TRP A 115 -3.14 -12.19 3.34
CA TRP A 115 -1.79 -11.95 3.85
C TRP A 115 -1.04 -13.25 4.12
N SER A 116 -1.63 -14.17 4.88
CA SER A 116 -1.00 -15.45 5.24
C SER A 116 -0.57 -16.25 4.00
N ARG A 117 -1.37 -16.23 2.93
CA ARG A 117 -1.02 -16.91 1.66
C ARG A 117 0.20 -16.33 0.94
N ARG A 118 0.60 -15.10 1.28
CA ARG A 118 1.69 -14.35 0.63
C ARG A 118 2.88 -14.12 1.55
N ALA A 119 2.77 -14.50 2.82
CA ALA A 119 3.68 -14.08 3.87
C ALA A 119 5.15 -14.33 3.51
N GLY A 120 5.52 -15.56 3.10
CA GLY A 120 6.90 -15.86 2.68
C GLY A 120 7.43 -14.98 1.55
N ARG A 121 6.66 -14.85 0.46
CA ARG A 121 7.03 -13.98 -0.67
C ARG A 121 7.07 -12.50 -0.31
N ALA A 122 6.17 -12.05 0.56
CA ALA A 122 6.20 -10.68 1.07
C ALA A 122 7.45 -10.44 1.92
N THR A 123 7.85 -11.40 2.77
CA THR A 123 9.11 -11.36 3.53
C THR A 123 10.29 -11.21 2.58
N GLU A 124 10.41 -12.06 1.55
CA GLU A 124 11.49 -11.99 0.56
C GLU A 124 11.58 -10.62 -0.11
N VAL A 125 10.46 -10.12 -0.65
CA VAL A 125 10.42 -8.86 -1.40
C VAL A 125 10.73 -7.66 -0.51
N PHE A 126 10.09 -7.56 0.66
CA PHE A 126 10.33 -6.43 1.56
C PHE A 126 11.72 -6.46 2.19
N THR A 127 12.27 -7.65 2.44
CA THR A 127 13.66 -7.79 2.89
C THR A 127 14.64 -7.34 1.80
N GLY A 128 14.40 -7.74 0.54
CA GLY A 128 15.20 -7.27 -0.59
C GLY A 128 15.17 -5.74 -0.74
N TRP A 129 14.00 -5.12 -0.63
CA TRP A 129 13.88 -3.66 -0.67
C TRP A 129 14.50 -2.97 0.54
N LEU A 130 14.38 -3.55 1.73
CA LEU A 130 15.06 -3.07 2.94
C LEU A 130 16.57 -3.05 2.72
N VAL A 131 17.15 -4.16 2.25
CA VAL A 131 18.60 -4.27 2.00
C VAL A 131 19.05 -3.26 0.96
N ALA A 132 18.27 -3.04 -0.09
CA ALA A 132 18.60 -2.06 -1.14
C ALA A 132 18.56 -0.60 -0.66
N LEU A 133 17.84 -0.31 0.44
CA LEU A 133 17.65 1.04 0.97
C LEU A 133 18.49 1.36 2.20
N ALA A 134 18.94 0.34 2.94
CA ALA A 134 19.67 0.51 4.18
C ALA A 134 21.17 0.73 3.94
N ASP A 135 21.76 1.70 4.63
CA ASP A 135 23.20 1.95 4.58
C ASP A 135 24.01 0.80 5.22
N ASP A 136 23.47 0.20 6.30
CA ASP A 136 24.01 -1.01 6.95
C ASP A 136 22.88 -2.03 7.18
N PRO A 137 22.63 -2.93 6.21
CA PRO A 137 21.57 -3.92 6.31
C PRO A 137 21.66 -4.83 7.53
N ALA A 138 22.87 -5.18 7.98
CA ALA A 138 23.07 -6.10 9.10
C ALA A 138 22.50 -5.54 10.42
N ARG A 139 22.38 -4.21 10.54
CA ARG A 139 21.80 -3.54 11.73
C ARG A 139 20.29 -3.42 11.71
N VAL A 140 19.65 -3.57 10.54
CA VAL A 140 18.21 -3.29 10.36
C VAL A 140 17.41 -4.50 9.93
N LEU A 141 18.07 -5.62 9.59
CA LEU A 141 17.39 -6.87 9.31
C LEU A 141 16.67 -7.37 10.58
N PRO A 142 15.36 -7.68 10.49
CA PRO A 142 14.63 -8.19 11.64
C PRO A 142 15.08 -9.60 11.98
N ALA A 143 15.14 -9.89 13.28
CA ALA A 143 15.24 -11.27 13.76
C ALA A 143 13.96 -12.06 13.40
N PRO A 144 14.05 -13.39 13.26
CA PRO A 144 12.88 -14.24 13.06
C PRO A 144 11.83 -14.00 14.17
N ALA A 145 10.60 -13.71 13.77
CA ALA A 145 9.49 -13.36 14.64
C ALA A 145 8.62 -14.57 15.04
N GLY A 146 9.03 -15.79 14.66
CA GLY A 146 8.41 -17.04 15.10
C GLY A 146 7.19 -17.51 14.30
N SER A 147 6.78 -16.76 13.27
CA SER A 147 5.81 -17.23 12.28
C SER A 147 5.95 -16.46 10.97
N ALA A 148 5.65 -17.10 9.83
CA ALA A 148 5.74 -16.45 8.52
C ALA A 148 4.92 -15.14 8.44
N VAL A 149 3.75 -15.10 9.08
CA VAL A 149 2.91 -13.89 9.14
C VAL A 149 3.60 -12.76 9.90
N ALA A 150 4.25 -13.08 11.02
CA ALA A 150 4.98 -12.11 11.81
C ALA A 150 6.27 -11.67 11.10
N ASP A 151 7.02 -12.60 10.51
CA ASP A 151 8.23 -12.32 9.72
C ASP A 151 7.93 -11.34 8.58
N ALA A 152 6.82 -11.55 7.89
CA ALA A 152 6.40 -10.66 6.80
C ALA A 152 6.08 -9.24 7.29
N VAL A 153 5.45 -9.11 8.46
CA VAL A 153 5.18 -7.79 9.07
C VAL A 153 6.48 -7.14 9.53
N CYS A 154 7.40 -7.90 10.13
CA CYS A 154 8.72 -7.41 10.50
C CYS A 154 9.50 -6.90 9.27
N ALA A 155 9.53 -7.66 8.16
CA ALA A 155 10.15 -7.23 6.91
C ALA A 155 9.50 -5.96 6.34
N VAL A 156 8.17 -5.86 6.37
CA VAL A 156 7.42 -4.66 5.98
C VAL A 156 7.83 -3.44 6.81
N THR A 157 7.86 -3.58 8.14
CA THR A 157 8.19 -2.46 9.04
C THR A 157 9.65 -2.03 8.89
N GLY A 158 10.58 -2.99 8.70
CA GLY A 158 11.98 -2.72 8.42
C GLY A 158 12.17 -1.99 7.08
N PHE A 159 11.49 -2.43 6.02
CA PHE A 159 11.45 -1.71 4.74
C PHE A 159 10.96 -0.27 4.93
N ALA A 160 9.82 -0.07 5.61
CA ALA A 160 9.26 1.25 5.80
C ALA A 160 10.17 2.15 6.65
N PHE A 161 10.91 1.59 7.61
CA PHE A 161 11.94 2.31 8.35
C PHE A 161 13.09 2.76 7.43
N ALA A 162 13.69 1.83 6.67
CA ALA A 162 14.77 2.14 5.74
C ALA A 162 14.35 3.16 4.68
N ALA A 163 13.16 3.01 4.10
CA ALA A 163 12.60 3.94 3.12
C ALA A 163 12.45 5.36 3.69
N ARG A 164 11.97 5.50 4.93
CA ARG A 164 11.85 6.82 5.58
C ARG A 164 13.19 7.45 5.87
N ALA A 165 14.16 6.67 6.35
CA ALA A 165 15.51 7.13 6.61
C ALA A 165 16.16 7.65 5.32
N ARG A 166 16.09 6.85 4.24
CA ARG A 166 16.70 7.17 2.94
C ARG A 166 16.09 8.40 2.26
N SER A 167 14.77 8.56 2.37
CA SER A 167 14.00 9.66 1.74
C SER A 167 13.82 10.90 2.63
N ARG A 168 14.27 10.84 3.90
CA ARG A 168 14.02 11.88 4.93
C ARG A 168 12.54 12.16 5.18
N MET A 169 11.65 11.20 4.89
CA MET A 169 10.19 11.31 5.03
C MET A 169 9.68 10.74 6.36
N LEU A 170 10.23 11.20 7.48
CA LEU A 170 10.01 10.58 8.80
C LEU A 170 8.54 10.57 9.28
N LYS A 171 7.72 11.50 8.79
CA LYS A 171 6.30 11.64 9.17
C LYS A 171 5.35 10.76 8.37
N VAL A 172 5.82 10.08 7.32
CA VAL A 172 4.95 9.27 6.47
C VAL A 172 4.59 7.97 7.19
N PRO A 173 3.29 7.63 7.32
CA PRO A 173 2.87 6.39 7.95
C PRO A 173 3.41 5.14 7.24
N THR A 174 3.70 4.10 8.01
CA THR A 174 4.30 2.83 7.55
C THR A 174 3.51 2.22 6.40
N TRP A 175 2.20 2.01 6.58
CA TRP A 175 1.39 1.28 5.62
C TRP A 175 1.02 2.12 4.40
N LEU A 176 1.10 3.45 4.50
CA LEU A 176 1.03 4.34 3.35
C LEU A 176 2.24 4.14 2.42
N LEU A 177 3.46 4.04 2.97
CA LEU A 177 4.67 3.73 2.18
C LEU A 177 4.62 2.34 1.58
N VAL A 178 4.17 1.36 2.35
CA VAL A 178 4.01 -0.03 1.90
C VAL A 178 2.99 -0.11 0.77
N SER A 179 1.88 0.59 0.92
CA SER A 179 0.87 0.71 -0.13
C SER A 179 1.47 1.29 -1.40
N ALA A 180 2.25 2.37 -1.31
CA ALA A 180 2.92 2.95 -2.46
C ALA A 180 3.90 1.97 -3.13
N ALA A 181 4.75 1.31 -2.33
CA ALA A 181 5.76 0.36 -2.80
C ALA A 181 5.16 -0.87 -3.52
N CYS A 182 3.98 -1.30 -3.08
CA CYS A 182 3.26 -2.42 -3.68
C CYS A 182 2.24 -1.99 -4.76
N HIS A 183 2.22 -0.72 -5.17
CA HIS A 183 1.21 -0.17 -6.07
C HIS A 183 -0.22 -0.49 -5.62
N GLU A 184 -0.48 -0.31 -4.33
CA GLU A 184 -1.75 -0.54 -3.64
C GLU A 184 -2.24 -2.01 -3.71
N ARG A 185 -1.37 -2.95 -4.11
CA ARG A 185 -1.72 -4.36 -4.37
C ARG A 185 -1.37 -5.32 -3.25
N LEU A 186 -0.97 -4.85 -2.06
CA LEU A 186 -0.57 -5.68 -0.90
C LEU A 186 -1.47 -6.91 -0.69
N LEU A 187 -2.79 -6.75 -0.84
CA LEU A 187 -3.77 -7.84 -0.67
C LEU A 187 -4.49 -8.24 -1.99
N ALA A 188 -4.10 -7.66 -3.11
CA ALA A 188 -4.67 -7.94 -4.42
C ALA A 188 -4.03 -9.17 -5.08
N PRO A 189 -4.81 -9.98 -5.84
CA PRO A 189 -4.28 -11.03 -6.69
C PRO A 189 -3.10 -10.55 -7.56
N GLY A 190 -2.10 -11.43 -7.74
CA GLY A 190 -0.93 -11.16 -8.57
C GLY A 190 0.17 -10.32 -7.90
N TRP A 191 0.05 -10.02 -6.60
CA TRP A 191 1.13 -9.42 -5.81
C TRP A 191 1.52 -10.37 -4.66
N PRO A 192 2.82 -10.51 -4.32
CA PRO A 192 3.95 -10.06 -5.14
C PRO A 192 3.96 -10.76 -6.52
N PRO A 193 4.52 -10.13 -7.57
CA PRO A 193 4.72 -10.80 -8.85
C PRO A 193 5.62 -12.04 -8.66
N ALA A 194 5.43 -13.04 -9.52
CA ALA A 194 6.18 -14.30 -9.47
C ALA A 194 7.68 -14.09 -9.71
#